data_AF-A0A954Z9Z3-F1
#
_entry.id   AF-A0A954Z9Z3-F1
#
_cell.length_a   1.000
_cell.length_b   1.000
_cell.length_c   1.000
_cell.angle_alpha   90.00
_cell.angle_beta   90.00
_cell.angle_gamma   90.00
#
_symmetry.space_group_name_H-M   'P 1'
#
loop_
_entity.id
_entity.type
_entity.pdbx_description
1 polymer ?
#
loop_
_entity_poly.entity_id
_entity_poly.type
_entity_poly.pdbx_seq_one_letter_code
_entity_poly.pdbx_strand_id
1 'polypeptide(L)' 'MRLIDIEHLYGGERIVVYYLAEGRVDFRQLVKVLAKEFQTRIEMRQIGVRDEAKLLADYGDCGKPVCCNTHL' A
#
# COMPACT_ATOMS: atom_id res chain seq x y z
N MET A 1 7.60 0.05 10.89
CA MET A 1 6.74 0.36 9.73
C MET A 1 7.64 0.62 8.52
N ARG A 2 7.29 0.07 7.36
CA ARG A 2 7.95 0.34 6.07
C ARG A 2 6.89 0.75 5.06
N LEU A 3 7.11 1.87 4.37
CA LEU A 3 6.25 2.31 3.27
C LEU A 3 6.59 1.47 2.04
N ILE A 4 5.57 0.93 1.38
CA ILE A 4 5.73 0.03 0.25
C ILE A 4 5.44 0.76 -1.05
N ASP A 5 4.27 1.39 -1.14
CA ASP A 5 3.84 2.10 -2.35
C ASP A 5 2.79 3.17 -2.06
N ILE A 6 2.61 4.10 -3.00
CA ILE A 6 1.59 5.16 -2.95
C ILE A 6 0.91 5.23 -4.30
N GLU A 7 -0.39 4.91 -4.31
CA GLU A 7 -1.22 5.01 -5.51
C GLU A 7 -2.12 6.22 -5.43
N HIS A 8 -2.11 7.03 -6.49
CA HIS A 8 -3.08 8.09 -6.69
C HIS A 8 -4.15 7.61 -7.66
N LEU A 9 -5.38 7.43 -7.16
CA LEU A 9 -6.46 6.91 -8.00
C LEU A 9 -6.89 7.98 -9.01
N TYR A 10 -7.06 7.54 -10.27
CA TYR A 10 -7.57 8.38 -11.35
C TYR A 10 -8.91 9.00 -10.95
N GLY A 11 -8.98 10.33 -11.01
CA GLY A 11 -10.08 11.14 -10.46
C GLY A 11 -9.63 12.09 -9.35
N GLY A 12 -8.44 11.89 -8.76
CA GLY A 12 -7.83 12.83 -7.79
C GLY A 12 -8.49 12.84 -6.40
N GLU A 13 -9.50 12.01 -6.19
CA GLU A 13 -10.31 12.02 -4.98
C GLU A 13 -9.69 11.21 -3.84
N ARG A 14 -8.76 10.29 -4.15
CA ARG A 14 -8.18 9.38 -3.15
C ARG A 14 -6.73 8.98 -3.44
N ILE A 15 -5.90 9.07 -2.40
CA ILE A 15 -4.54 8.54 -2.36
C ILE A 15 -4.53 7.36 -1.40
N VAL A 16 -4.02 6.22 -1.85
CA VAL A 16 -3.85 5.00 -1.05
C VAL A 16 -2.37 4.81 -0.76
N VAL A 17 -2.02 4.72 0.53
CA VAL A 17 -0.65 4.47 0.99
C VAL A 17 -0.57 3.06 1.53
N TYR A 18 0.21 2.21 0.86
CA TYR A 18 0.47 0.85 1.28
C TYR A 18 1.68 0.80 2.20
N TYR A 19 1.51 0.16 3.36
CA TYR A 19 2.59 0.03 4.34
C TYR A 19 2.59 -1.33 5.01
N LEU A 20 3.77 -1.74 5.46
CA LEU A 20 3.97 -2.94 6.25
C LEU A 20 4.34 -2.56 7.69
N ALA A 21 3.71 -3.20 8.66
CA ALA A 21 3.98 -2.99 10.09
C ALA A 21 3.71 -4.27 10.87
N GLU A 22 4.52 -4.56 11.88
CA GLU A 22 4.37 -5.73 12.75
C GLU A 22 3.27 -5.52 13.82
N GLY A 23 2.86 -4.27 14.05
CA GLY A 23 1.87 -3.91 15.04
C GLY A 23 1.00 -2.74 14.60
N ARG A 24 0.06 -2.34 15.46
CA ARG A 24 -0.85 -1.23 15.18
C ARG A 24 -0.08 0.10 15.20
N VAL A 25 -0.22 0.88 14.14
CA VAL A 25 0.36 2.22 14.03
C VAL A 25 -0.78 3.25 14.01
N ASP A 26 -0.64 4.33 14.76
CA ASP A 26 -1.63 5.41 14.79
C ASP A 26 -1.27 6.51 13.78
N PHE A 27 -2.08 6.62 12.73
CA PHE A 27 -1.88 7.59 11.65
C PHE A 27 -2.81 8.81 11.72
N ARG A 28 -3.61 8.97 12.78
CA ARG A 28 -4.67 9.99 12.82
C ARG A 28 -4.16 11.40 12.56
N GLN A 29 -3.00 11.77 13.10
CA GLN A 29 -2.42 13.10 12.87
C GLN A 29 -1.83 13.23 11.47
N LEU A 30 -1.08 12.22 11.01
CA LEU A 30 -0.47 12.21 9.68
C LEU A 30 -1.53 12.31 8.57
N VAL A 31 -2.59 11.52 8.66
CA VAL A 31 -3.71 11.54 7.70
C VAL A 31 -4.35 12.93 7.65
N LYS A 32 -4.53 13.61 8.79
CA LYS A 32 -5.08 14.97 8.84
C LYS A 32 -4.19 15.99 8.13
N VAL A 33 -2.88 15.91 8.34
CA VAL A 33 -1.93 16.83 7.71
C VAL A 33 -1.91 16.61 6.20
N LEU A 34 -1.75 15.36 5.76
CA LEU A 34 -1.69 15.01 4.34
C LEU A 34 -3.02 15.33 3.63
N ALA A 35 -4.17 15.01 4.23
CA ALA A 35 -5.47 15.33 3.63
C ALA A 35 -5.67 16.85 3.46
N LYS A 36 -5.14 17.66 4.40
CA LYS A 36 -5.18 19.12 4.29
C LYS A 36 -4.21 19.65 3.22
N GLU A 37 -3.04 19.05 3.09
CA GLU A 37 -2.04 19.48 2.12
C GLU A 37 -2.43 19.13 0.68
N PHE A 38 -2.87 17.89 0.46
CA PHE A 38 -3.21 17.41 -0.88
C PHE A 38 -4.66 17.68 -1.27
N GLN A 39 -5.52 18.12 -0.33
CA GLN A 39 -6.97 18.28 -0.55
C GLN A 39 -7.63 16.99 -1.08
N THR A 40 -7.07 15.85 -0.71
CA THR A 40 -7.45 14.52 -1.21
C THR A 40 -7.66 13.57 -0.04
N ARG A 41 -8.57 12.61 -0.18
CA ARG A 41 -8.79 11.59 0.84
C ARG A 41 -7.58 10.67 0.92
N ILE A 42 -6.92 10.64 2.06
CA ILE A 42 -5.77 9.75 2.31
C ILE A 42 -6.25 8.48 2.99
N GLU A 43 -5.89 7.33 2.44
CA GLU A 43 -6.16 6.02 3.01
C GLU A 43 -4.87 5.28 3.33
N MET A 44 -4.73 4.88 4.58
CA MET A 44 -3.59 4.09 5.05
C MET A 44 -3.99 2.61 5.00
N ARG A 45 -3.38 1.83 4.12
CA ARG A 45 -3.66 0.40 3.97
C ARG A 45 -2.47 -0.44 4.42
N GLN A 46 -2.68 -1.20 5.51
CA GLN A 46 -1.70 -2.18 5.95
C GLN A 46 -1.76 -3.40 5.03
N ILE A 47 -0.59 -3.87 4.60
CA ILE A 47 -0.45 -5.05 3.75
C ILE A 47 0.52 -6.05 4.36
N GLY A 48 0.31 -7.34 4.08
CA GLY A 48 1.22 -8.40 4.48
C GLY A 48 2.41 -8.54 3.53
N VAL A 49 3.43 -9.30 3.95
CA VAL A 49 4.63 -9.57 3.12
C VAL A 49 4.29 -10.25 1.77
N ARG A 50 3.16 -10.97 1.71
CA ARG A 50 2.66 -11.59 0.47
C ARG A 50 2.01 -10.59 -0.47
N ASP A 51 1.28 -9.62 0.07
CA ASP A 51 0.66 -8.55 -0.71
C ASP A 51 1.72 -7.59 -1.25
N GLU A 52 2.81 -7.36 -0.50
CA GLU A 52 4.00 -6.64 -0.99
C GLU A 52 4.56 -7.33 -2.25
N ALA A 53 4.74 -8.65 -2.22
CA ALA A 53 5.21 -9.40 -3.39
C ALA A 53 4.25 -9.29 -4.58
N LYS A 54 2.93 -9.25 -4.34
CA LYS A 54 1.93 -9.07 -5.39
C LYS A 54 1.93 -7.65 -5.98
N LEU A 55 2.16 -6.63 -5.16
CA LEU A 55 2.24 -5.23 -5.59
C LEU A 55 3.52 -4.93 -6.36
N LEU A 56 4.64 -5.53 -5.96
CA LEU A 56 5.96 -5.20 -6.50
C LEU A 56 6.47 -6.17 -7.59
N ALA A 57 5.94 -7.40 -7.67
CA ALA A 57 6.51 -8.43 -8.51
C ALA A 57 5.47 -9.26 -9.28
N ASP A 58 5.60 -9.29 -10.61
CA ASP A 58 4.89 -10.23 -11.47
C ASP A 58 5.45 -11.65 -11.36
N TYR A 59 6.77 -11.77 -11.16
CA TYR A 59 7.51 -13.04 -11.07
C TYR A 59 8.36 -13.09 -9.79
N GLY A 60 8.37 -14.24 -9.11
CA GLY A 60 9.22 -14.48 -7.94
C GLY A 60 10.69 -14.70 -8.32
N ASP A 61 11.56 -14.77 -7.32
CA ASP A 61 13.01 -15.01 -7.48
C ASP A 61 13.32 -16.33 -8.22
N CYS A 62 12.38 -17.28 -8.18
CA CYS A 62 12.44 -18.53 -8.92
C CYS A 62 12.08 -18.41 -10.42
N GLY A 63 11.80 -17.20 -10.93
CA GLY A 63 11.48 -16.92 -12.33
C GLY A 63 10.06 -17.34 -12.76
N LYS A 64 9.20 -17.69 -11.81
CA LYS A 64 7.79 -18.08 -12.04
C LYS A 64 6.85 -16.97 -11.56
N PRO A 65 5.62 -16.85 -12.11
CA PRO A 65 4.65 -15.88 -11.61
C PRO A 65 4.46 -16.07 -10.11
N VAL A 66 4.38 -14.96 -9.36
CA VAL A 66 4.27 -15.07 -7.90
C VAL A 66 3.03 -15.90 -7.54
N CYS A 67 3.22 -16.90 -6.67
CA CYS A 67 2.13 -17.80 -6.28
C CYS A 67 0.97 -17.04 -5.64
N CYS A 68 1.24 -15.87 -5.05
CA CYS A 68 0.24 -14.96 -4.48
C CYS A 68 -0.65 -14.27 -5.53
N ASN A 69 -0.28 -14.34 -6.81
CA ASN A 69 -1.09 -13.87 -7.95
C ASN A 69 -1.81 -15.03 -8.66
N THR A 70 -1.64 -16.28 -8.19
CA THR A 70 -2.31 -17.45 -8.73
C THR A 70 -3.42 -17.87 -7.78
N HIS A 71 -4.68 -17.96 -8.25
CA HIS A 71 -5.84 -18.40 -7.45
C HIS A 71 -5.85 -19.94 -7.27
N LEU A 72 -4.75 -20.53 -6.81
CA LEU A 72 -4.58 -21.97 -6.62
C LEU A 72 -4.50 -22.33 -5.13
#